data_AF-K2C8F6-F1
#
_entry.id   AF-K2C8F6-F1
#
_cell.length_a   1.000
_cell.length_b   1.000
_cell.length_c   1.000
_cell.angle_alpha   90.00
_cell.angle_beta   90.00
_cell.angle_gamma   90.00
#
_symmetry.space_group_name_H-M   'P 1'
#
loop_
_entity.id
_entity.type
_entity.pdbx_description
1 polymer ?
#
loop_
_entity_poly.entity_id
_entity_poly.type
_entity_poly.pdbx_seq_one_letter_code
_entity_poly.pdbx_strand_id
1 'polypeptide(L)'
;MKRSIFLVFCFVILAGASLSAGTVVPADIDARAVWYGHVDMEAIMQMPLIKEKYKSAIEKKRGKTVLAQLCYNVGMQLMGEFLSATMYATQYEGEFGVVLLKFRNDLPQENLHAIFAQKFPQRKETAIGNRTVYSWDMRCGRQHKQISGCFVNDRQILIGIDLRHVERALEVLDGKGQAMTADNPLFKGLTPGILFVSRALDVPASYQVSTYCPVLRHCREAFARWTSLGETIRGRYEFQATDSEKAALYQQAIEGMKAMFTLRFSDYNQVMPLLAGFSNIQEGKAVILTWEGTNDQLRKAYKQIRQLRKIRKNKRKQDNKK
;
A
#
# COMPACT_ATOMS: atom_id res chain seq x y z
N MET A 1 -49.54 10.81 -23.84
CA MET A 1 -48.17 11.03 -24.37
C MET A 1 -47.25 11.42 -23.22
N LYS A 2 -46.67 10.41 -22.56
CA LYS A 2 -45.23 10.04 -22.54
C LYS A 2 -44.37 11.07 -21.76
N ARG A 3 -44.25 11.08 -20.42
CA ARG A 3 -43.81 10.04 -19.43
C ARG A 3 -42.46 9.34 -19.70
N SER A 4 -41.59 9.92 -20.54
CA SER A 4 -40.33 9.25 -20.94
C SER A 4 -39.04 10.06 -20.77
N ILE A 5 -39.05 11.23 -20.13
CA ILE A 5 -37.82 12.06 -19.99
C ILE A 5 -37.17 11.96 -18.60
N PHE A 6 -37.88 11.49 -17.57
CA PHE A 6 -37.31 11.37 -16.22
C PHE A 6 -36.48 10.09 -15.99
N LEU A 7 -36.56 9.11 -16.89
CA LEU A 7 -35.86 7.81 -16.78
C LEU A 7 -34.48 7.80 -17.44
N VAL A 8 -34.19 8.75 -18.34
CA VAL A 8 -32.87 8.87 -18.99
C VAL A 8 -31.86 9.60 -18.09
N PHE A 9 -32.32 10.50 -17.22
CA PHE A 9 -31.43 11.21 -16.29
C PHE A 9 -30.98 10.35 -15.10
N CYS A 10 -31.77 9.35 -14.68
CA CYS A 10 -31.35 8.39 -13.66
C CYS A 10 -30.37 7.33 -14.19
N PHE A 11 -30.35 7.04 -15.50
CA PHE A 11 -29.38 6.12 -16.09
C PHE A 11 -27.99 6.75 -16.31
N VAL A 12 -27.92 8.07 -16.52
CA VAL A 12 -26.64 8.79 -16.63
C VAL A 12 -25.96 8.99 -15.27
N ILE A 13 -26.71 9.02 -14.16
CA ILE A 13 -26.15 9.12 -12.81
C ILE A 13 -25.63 7.76 -12.31
N LEU A 14 -26.19 6.64 -12.77
CA LEU A 14 -25.65 5.29 -12.49
C LEU A 14 -24.41 4.94 -13.32
N ALA A 15 -24.17 5.63 -14.45
CA ALA A 15 -22.90 5.57 -15.19
C ALA A 15 -21.82 6.50 -14.62
N GLY A 16 -22.13 7.34 -13.62
CA GLY A 16 -21.17 8.23 -12.95
C GLY A 16 -20.37 7.58 -11.81
N ALA A 17 -20.74 6.38 -11.37
CA ALA A 17 -20.07 5.67 -10.30
C ALA A 17 -18.95 4.78 -10.87
N SER A 18 -17.76 5.32 -11.15
CA SER A 18 -16.49 4.55 -11.24
C SER A 18 -15.23 5.38 -11.55
N LEU A 19 -15.32 6.70 -11.76
CA LEU A 19 -14.10 7.53 -11.92
C LEU A 19 -13.49 7.95 -10.57
N SER A 20 -13.77 7.22 -9.48
CA SER A 20 -13.00 7.33 -8.24
C SER A 20 -11.75 6.48 -8.34
N ALA A 21 -10.82 6.95 -9.19
CA ALA A 21 -9.42 6.60 -9.09
C ALA A 21 -8.98 6.67 -7.60
N GLY A 22 -8.16 5.71 -7.17
CA GLY A 22 -7.71 5.56 -5.78
C GLY A 22 -8.30 4.36 -5.03
N THR A 23 -9.52 3.89 -5.35
CA THR A 23 -10.12 2.76 -4.62
C THR A 23 -9.68 1.38 -5.11
N VAL A 24 -9.71 0.38 -4.23
CA VAL A 24 -9.49 -1.03 -4.63
C VAL A 24 -10.62 -1.47 -5.57
N VAL A 25 -10.25 -2.14 -6.65
CA VAL A 25 -11.20 -2.67 -7.65
C VAL A 25 -11.19 -4.19 -7.55
N PRO A 26 -12.21 -4.82 -6.94
CA PRO A 26 -12.30 -6.28 -6.81
C PRO A 26 -12.12 -7.04 -8.12
N ALA A 27 -12.65 -6.48 -9.22
CA ALA A 27 -12.58 -7.08 -10.55
C ALA A 27 -11.14 -7.20 -11.11
N ASP A 28 -10.17 -6.51 -10.51
CA ASP A 28 -8.76 -6.60 -10.92
C ASP A 28 -7.99 -7.72 -10.19
N ILE A 29 -8.63 -8.42 -9.24
CA ILE A 29 -8.00 -9.40 -8.37
C ILE A 29 -8.53 -10.79 -8.71
N ASP A 30 -7.62 -11.76 -8.89
CA ASP A 30 -7.97 -13.18 -9.10
C ASP A 30 -8.86 -13.69 -7.95
N ALA A 31 -9.97 -14.34 -8.29
CA ALA A 31 -10.95 -14.85 -7.32
C ALA A 31 -10.34 -15.79 -6.26
N ARG A 32 -9.19 -16.41 -6.55
CA ARG A 32 -8.45 -17.31 -5.66
C ARG A 32 -7.43 -16.60 -4.78
N ALA A 33 -7.32 -15.28 -4.83
CA ALA A 33 -6.39 -14.57 -3.96
C ALA A 33 -6.73 -14.87 -2.48
N VAL A 34 -5.71 -15.17 -1.68
CA VAL A 34 -5.87 -15.50 -0.24
C VAL A 34 -5.44 -14.34 0.65
N TRP A 35 -4.70 -13.39 0.08
CA TRP A 35 -4.40 -12.12 0.69
C TRP A 35 -4.26 -11.03 -0.37
N TYR A 36 -4.48 -9.78 0.05
CA TYR A 36 -4.15 -8.60 -0.74
C TYR A 36 -3.66 -7.46 0.14
N GLY A 37 -3.03 -6.49 -0.50
CA GLY A 37 -2.69 -5.18 0.04
C GLY A 37 -2.97 -4.13 -1.02
N HIS A 38 -3.44 -2.97 -0.59
CA HIS A 38 -3.76 -1.86 -1.46
C HIS A 38 -3.33 -0.55 -0.80
N VAL A 39 -2.71 0.33 -1.60
CA VAL A 39 -2.35 1.69 -1.21
C VAL A 39 -3.07 2.65 -2.15
N ASP A 40 -3.89 3.52 -1.58
CA ASP A 40 -4.55 4.62 -2.30
C ASP A 40 -3.65 5.85 -2.22
N MET A 41 -2.80 6.01 -3.24
CA MET A 41 -1.88 7.14 -3.30
C MET A 41 -2.60 8.44 -3.62
N GLU A 42 -3.73 8.39 -4.31
CA GLU A 42 -4.55 9.57 -4.52
C GLU A 42 -5.05 10.12 -3.18
N ALA A 43 -5.67 9.29 -2.34
CA ALA A 43 -6.13 9.69 -1.01
C ALA A 43 -4.97 10.18 -0.12
N ILE A 44 -3.83 9.48 -0.13
CA ILE A 44 -2.63 9.91 0.61
C ILE A 44 -2.16 11.29 0.15
N MET A 45 -2.13 11.53 -1.17
CA MET A 45 -1.73 12.82 -1.73
C MET A 45 -2.74 13.93 -1.44
N GLN A 46 -3.99 13.61 -1.14
CA GLN A 46 -4.98 14.59 -0.70
C GLN A 46 -4.79 15.05 0.75
N MET A 47 -4.04 14.32 1.57
CA MET A 47 -3.82 14.65 2.98
C MET A 47 -3.12 16.02 3.13
N PRO A 48 -3.61 16.92 4.01
CA PRO A 48 -3.03 18.25 4.19
C PRO A 48 -1.53 18.23 4.51
N LEU A 49 -1.09 17.29 5.35
CA LEU A 49 0.32 17.13 5.72
C LEU A 49 1.18 16.77 4.50
N ILE A 50 0.69 15.88 3.62
CA ILE A 50 1.42 15.43 2.44
C ILE A 50 1.47 16.55 1.40
N LYS A 51 0.37 17.26 1.16
CA LYS A 51 0.32 18.44 0.28
C LYS A 51 1.33 19.52 0.70
N GLU A 52 1.36 19.88 1.99
CA GLU A 52 2.30 20.87 2.53
C GLU A 52 3.76 20.45 2.29
N LYS A 53 4.09 19.17 2.55
CA LYS A 53 5.44 18.64 2.35
C LYS A 53 5.83 18.57 0.89
N TYR A 54 4.90 18.14 0.03
CA TYR A 54 5.12 18.05 -1.39
C TYR A 54 5.39 19.43 -2.00
N LYS A 55 4.54 20.42 -1.69
CA LYS A 55 4.73 21.81 -2.09
C LYS A 55 6.09 22.34 -1.64
N SER A 56 6.44 22.18 -0.35
CA SER A 56 7.74 22.61 0.16
C SER A 56 8.92 21.86 -0.49
N ALA A 57 8.75 20.62 -0.95
CA ALA A 57 9.81 19.84 -1.59
C ALA A 57 10.06 20.31 -3.02
N ILE A 58 8.99 20.58 -3.79
CA ILE A 58 9.08 21.14 -5.14
C ILE A 58 9.77 22.50 -5.11
N GLU A 59 9.33 23.39 -4.22
CA GLU A 59 9.87 24.76 -4.12
C GLU A 59 11.37 24.77 -3.75
N LYS A 60 11.80 23.89 -2.84
CA LYS A 60 13.19 23.91 -2.32
C LYS A 60 14.19 23.12 -3.15
N LYS A 61 13.74 22.22 -4.01
CA LYS A 61 14.62 21.23 -4.65
C LYS A 61 14.34 21.02 -6.14
N ARG A 62 13.95 22.06 -6.88
CA ARG A 62 13.94 22.01 -8.35
C ARG A 62 15.27 21.40 -8.85
N GLY A 63 15.20 20.19 -9.42
CA GLY A 63 16.31 19.47 -10.04
C GLY A 63 17.31 18.69 -9.16
N LYS A 64 17.17 18.67 -7.81
CA LYS A 64 18.24 18.09 -6.94
C LYS A 64 17.88 16.80 -6.19
N THR A 65 16.66 16.28 -6.32
CA THR A 65 16.34 14.98 -5.71
C THR A 65 16.44 13.87 -6.75
N VAL A 66 16.89 12.69 -6.31
CA VAL A 66 16.86 11.45 -7.12
C VAL A 66 15.46 11.20 -7.66
N LEU A 67 14.42 11.48 -6.87
CA LEU A 67 13.03 11.36 -7.33
C LEU A 67 12.68 12.35 -8.44
N ALA A 68 13.11 13.62 -8.36
CA ALA A 68 12.89 14.59 -9.42
C ALA A 68 13.65 14.23 -10.69
N GLN A 69 14.88 13.71 -10.56
CA GLN A 69 15.66 13.19 -11.70
C GLN A 69 14.98 11.97 -12.33
N LEU A 70 14.44 11.05 -11.52
CA LEU A 70 13.67 9.92 -12.01
C LEU A 70 12.41 10.39 -12.74
N CYS A 71 11.63 11.31 -12.14
CA CYS A 71 10.43 11.87 -12.75
C CYS A 71 10.76 12.58 -14.08
N TYR A 72 11.85 13.33 -14.12
CA TYR A 72 12.33 14.02 -15.31
C TYR A 72 12.74 13.04 -16.42
N ASN A 73 13.60 12.05 -16.09
CA ASN A 73 14.07 11.07 -17.06
C ASN A 73 12.94 10.20 -17.61
N VAL A 74 11.98 9.84 -16.75
CA VAL A 74 10.86 8.99 -17.13
C VAL A 74 9.72 9.79 -17.77
N GLY A 75 9.74 11.12 -17.67
CA GLY A 75 8.64 11.96 -18.15
C GLY A 75 7.34 11.79 -17.35
N MET A 76 7.42 11.30 -16.10
CA MET A 76 6.25 11.06 -15.24
C MET A 76 6.36 11.85 -13.94
N GLN A 77 5.27 12.49 -13.53
CA GLN A 77 5.14 13.08 -12.21
C GLN A 77 4.55 12.04 -11.24
N LEU A 78 5.40 11.14 -10.72
CA LEU A 78 4.97 10.08 -9.78
C LEU A 78 4.06 10.63 -8.67
N MET A 79 4.38 11.81 -8.17
CA MET A 79 3.53 12.52 -7.22
C MET A 79 2.44 13.28 -7.99
N GLY A 80 1.22 12.73 -8.02
CA GLY A 80 0.05 13.32 -8.68
C GLY A 80 -0.51 12.44 -9.80
N GLU A 81 0.36 11.72 -10.50
CA GLU A 81 -0.04 10.77 -11.54
C GLU A 81 -0.22 9.35 -11.01
N PHE A 82 0.53 8.93 -9.99
CA PHE A 82 0.38 7.61 -9.40
C PHE A 82 -0.88 7.57 -8.52
N LEU A 83 -1.86 6.73 -8.88
CA LEU A 83 -3.15 6.64 -8.21
C LEU A 83 -3.14 5.60 -7.10
N SER A 84 -2.68 4.39 -7.40
CA SER A 84 -2.74 3.28 -6.45
C SER A 84 -1.82 2.14 -6.82
N ALA A 85 -1.47 1.32 -5.83
CA ALA A 85 -0.93 -0.01 -6.03
C ALA A 85 -1.83 -1.04 -5.34
N THR A 86 -2.19 -2.10 -6.06
CA THR A 86 -2.83 -3.29 -5.49
C THR A 86 -1.89 -4.48 -5.65
N MET A 87 -1.57 -5.15 -4.56
CA MET A 87 -0.77 -6.36 -4.53
C MET A 87 -1.62 -7.52 -4.01
N TYR A 88 -1.52 -8.70 -4.62
CA TYR A 88 -2.20 -9.90 -4.13
C TYR A 88 -1.47 -11.17 -4.53
N ALA A 89 -1.80 -12.28 -3.88
CA ALA A 89 -1.36 -13.61 -4.31
C ALA A 89 -2.43 -14.68 -4.03
N THR A 90 -2.39 -15.75 -4.82
CA THR A 90 -3.29 -16.91 -4.70
C THR A 90 -2.79 -17.98 -3.72
N GLN A 91 -1.67 -17.72 -3.04
CA GLN A 91 -1.08 -18.60 -2.05
C GLN A 91 -0.15 -17.82 -1.11
N TYR A 92 0.20 -18.43 0.02
CA TYR A 92 1.07 -17.85 1.04
C TYR A 92 2.55 -18.23 0.89
N GLU A 93 2.83 -19.51 0.63
CA GLU A 93 4.18 -20.04 0.63
C GLU A 93 4.88 -19.86 -0.71
N GLY A 94 6.15 -19.41 -0.63
CA GLY A 94 7.20 -19.27 -1.65
C GLY A 94 7.21 -17.92 -2.42
N GLU A 95 7.65 -17.91 -3.67
CA GLU A 95 7.76 -16.69 -4.48
C GLU A 95 6.45 -16.40 -5.22
N PHE A 96 5.55 -15.62 -4.61
CA PHE A 96 4.20 -15.42 -5.14
C PHE A 96 3.74 -13.97 -5.12
N GLY A 97 2.91 -13.66 -6.11
CA GLY A 97 2.10 -12.45 -6.14
C GLY A 97 2.32 -11.58 -7.37
N VAL A 98 1.38 -10.67 -7.55
CA VAL A 98 1.42 -9.61 -8.55
C VAL A 98 1.14 -8.27 -7.90
N VAL A 99 1.61 -7.21 -8.54
CA VAL A 99 1.32 -5.82 -8.20
C VAL A 99 0.78 -5.15 -9.45
N LEU A 100 -0.44 -4.61 -9.34
CA LEU A 100 -1.06 -3.75 -10.33
C LEU A 100 -0.88 -2.29 -9.90
N LEU A 101 -0.19 -1.52 -10.73
CA LEU A 101 0.04 -0.08 -10.55
C LEU A 101 -0.89 0.69 -11.48
N LYS A 102 -1.60 1.68 -10.94
CA LYS A 102 -2.54 2.51 -11.70
C LYS A 102 -2.09 3.96 -11.74
N PHE A 103 -2.26 4.60 -12.89
CA PHE A 103 -1.86 5.98 -13.15
C PHE A 103 -3.03 6.80 -13.69
N ARG A 104 -3.01 8.11 -13.42
CA ARG A 104 -4.06 9.05 -13.81
C ARG A 104 -4.02 9.31 -15.31
N ASN A 105 -2.82 9.54 -15.82
CA ASN A 105 -2.54 9.90 -17.21
C ASN A 105 -1.96 8.70 -17.94
N ASP A 106 -1.97 8.80 -19.27
CA ASP A 106 -1.33 7.83 -20.15
C ASP A 106 0.17 7.82 -19.87
N LEU A 107 0.72 6.62 -19.77
CA LEU A 107 2.12 6.36 -19.50
C LEU A 107 2.92 6.67 -20.75
N PRO A 108 4.09 7.32 -20.63
CA PRO A 108 5.00 7.51 -21.75
C PRO A 108 5.69 6.19 -22.08
N GLN A 109 4.95 5.25 -22.66
CA GLN A 109 5.35 3.84 -22.83
C GLN A 109 6.67 3.71 -23.58
N GLU A 110 6.90 4.51 -24.63
CA GLU A 110 8.15 4.50 -25.39
C GLU A 110 9.35 4.86 -24.52
N ASN A 111 9.25 5.93 -23.72
CA ASN A 111 10.32 6.36 -22.80
C ASN A 111 10.55 5.32 -21.71
N LEU A 112 9.49 4.81 -21.11
CA LEU A 112 9.57 3.76 -20.10
C LEU A 112 10.21 2.49 -20.67
N HIS A 113 9.83 2.09 -21.88
CA HIS A 113 10.39 0.94 -22.57
C HIS A 113 11.87 1.16 -22.90
N ALA A 114 12.27 2.33 -23.36
CA ALA A 114 13.68 2.66 -23.63
C ALA A 114 14.53 2.61 -22.35
N ILE A 115 14.07 3.22 -21.25
CA ILE A 115 14.76 3.18 -19.95
C ILE A 115 14.85 1.75 -19.42
N PHE A 116 13.76 1.00 -19.55
CA PHE A 116 13.70 -0.39 -19.12
C PHE A 116 14.64 -1.28 -19.94
N ALA A 117 14.67 -1.11 -21.26
CA ALA A 117 15.58 -1.81 -22.16
C ALA A 117 17.04 -1.50 -21.87
N GLN A 118 17.37 -0.24 -21.59
CA GLN A 118 18.72 0.17 -21.19
C GLN A 118 19.13 -0.46 -19.86
N LYS A 119 18.22 -0.52 -18.89
CA LYS A 119 18.49 -1.04 -17.54
C LYS A 119 18.58 -2.57 -17.52
N PHE A 120 17.81 -3.24 -18.37
CA PHE A 120 17.74 -4.70 -18.46
C PHE A 120 17.94 -5.15 -19.92
N PRO A 121 19.19 -5.05 -20.44
CA PRO A 121 19.47 -5.38 -21.83
C PRO A 121 19.28 -6.87 -22.15
N GLN A 122 19.40 -7.74 -21.15
CA GLN A 122 19.22 -9.20 -21.26
C GLN A 122 17.79 -9.66 -20.96
N ARG A 123 16.81 -8.74 -20.94
CA ARG A 123 15.41 -9.10 -20.74
C ARG A 123 14.93 -10.08 -21.82
N LYS A 124 14.02 -10.98 -21.44
CA LYS A 124 13.29 -11.83 -22.36
C LYS A 124 11.92 -11.21 -22.66
N GLU A 125 11.49 -11.28 -23.90
CA GLU A 125 10.15 -10.86 -24.33
C GLU A 125 9.30 -12.09 -24.62
N THR A 126 8.05 -12.09 -24.13
CA THR A 126 7.08 -13.17 -24.37
C THR A 126 5.75 -12.54 -24.75
N ALA A 127 5.17 -12.95 -25.87
CA ALA A 127 3.85 -12.50 -26.29
C ALA A 127 2.77 -13.24 -25.51
N ILE A 128 1.86 -12.51 -24.84
CA ILE A 128 0.68 -13.05 -24.16
C ILE A 128 -0.53 -12.23 -24.62
N GLY A 129 -1.41 -12.86 -25.40
CA GLY A 129 -2.53 -12.16 -26.05
C GLY A 129 -2.02 -11.06 -26.99
N ASN A 130 -2.47 -9.84 -26.77
CA ASN A 130 -2.05 -8.64 -27.52
C ASN A 130 -0.95 -7.83 -26.81
N ARG A 131 -0.31 -8.39 -25.78
CA ARG A 131 0.68 -7.69 -24.95
C ARG A 131 2.04 -8.38 -25.01
N THR A 132 3.08 -7.58 -24.87
CA THR A 132 4.45 -8.07 -24.64
C THR A 132 4.72 -8.07 -23.14
N VAL A 133 5.00 -9.26 -22.60
CA VAL A 133 5.49 -9.42 -21.24
C VAL A 133 7.00 -9.51 -21.26
N TYR A 134 7.63 -8.68 -20.44
CA TYR A 134 9.06 -8.64 -20.29
C TYR A 134 9.46 -9.37 -19.02
N SER A 135 10.47 -10.23 -19.09
CA SER A 135 11.04 -10.94 -17.95
C SER A 135 12.52 -10.58 -17.78
N TRP A 136 12.95 -10.28 -16.56
CA TRP A 136 14.32 -9.87 -16.27
C TRP A 136 14.76 -10.32 -14.87
N ASP A 137 16.07 -10.52 -14.69
CA ASP A 137 16.61 -10.85 -13.38
C ASP A 137 16.79 -9.59 -12.52
N MET A 138 16.29 -9.67 -11.29
CA MET A 138 16.45 -8.62 -10.30
C MET A 138 16.84 -9.20 -8.95
N ARG A 139 17.78 -8.54 -8.27
CA ARG A 139 18.12 -8.88 -6.90
C ARG A 139 16.97 -8.50 -5.96
N CYS A 140 16.30 -9.51 -5.42
CA CYS A 140 15.25 -9.39 -4.43
C CYS A 140 15.79 -9.84 -3.07
N GLY A 141 16.34 -8.88 -2.32
CA GLY A 141 17.02 -9.16 -1.05
C GLY A 141 18.37 -9.88 -1.27
N ARG A 142 18.47 -11.12 -0.80
CA ARG A 142 19.68 -11.96 -0.94
C ARG A 142 19.67 -12.89 -2.15
N GLN A 143 18.55 -12.97 -2.87
CA GLN A 143 18.38 -13.86 -4.03
C GLN A 143 18.26 -13.05 -5.31
N HIS A 144 18.70 -13.63 -6.43
CA HIS A 144 18.33 -13.15 -7.77
C HIS A 144 17.07 -13.90 -8.18
N LYS A 145 16.07 -13.16 -8.64
CA LYS A 145 14.78 -13.71 -9.07
C LYS A 145 14.45 -13.15 -10.43
N GLN A 146 13.88 -13.98 -11.29
CA GLN A 146 13.33 -13.53 -12.56
C GLN A 146 11.96 -12.93 -12.31
N ILE A 147 11.82 -11.62 -12.53
CA ILE A 147 10.58 -10.87 -12.39
C ILE A 147 9.97 -10.69 -13.78
N SER A 148 8.65 -10.63 -13.88
CA SER A 148 7.97 -10.35 -15.14
C SER A 148 7.03 -9.15 -15.02
N GLY A 149 6.81 -8.43 -16.11
CA GLY A 149 5.87 -7.31 -16.11
C GLY A 149 5.51 -6.82 -17.50
N CYS A 150 4.42 -6.08 -17.60
CA CYS A 150 3.90 -5.52 -18.84
C CYS A 150 3.05 -4.27 -18.59
N PHE A 151 2.80 -3.53 -19.67
CA PHE A 151 1.71 -2.57 -19.72
C PHE A 151 0.40 -3.34 -19.96
N VAL A 152 -0.57 -3.19 -19.05
CA VAL A 152 -1.91 -3.76 -19.23
C VAL A 152 -2.69 -2.94 -20.25
N ASN A 153 -2.53 -1.62 -20.16
CA ASN A 153 -3.03 -0.57 -21.05
C ASN A 153 -2.20 0.70 -20.80
N ASP A 154 -2.61 1.82 -21.39
CA ASP A 154 -1.91 3.10 -21.30
C ASP A 154 -1.78 3.65 -19.87
N ARG A 155 -2.55 3.16 -18.89
CA ARG A 155 -2.58 3.71 -17.52
C ARG A 155 -2.24 2.69 -16.45
N GLN A 156 -1.82 1.49 -16.84
CA GLN A 156 -1.65 0.38 -15.91
C GLN A 156 -0.40 -0.43 -16.22
N ILE A 157 0.36 -0.71 -15.17
CA ILE A 157 1.52 -1.60 -15.22
C ILE A 157 1.24 -2.76 -14.28
N LEU A 158 1.44 -3.98 -14.78
CA LEU A 158 1.37 -5.21 -14.01
C LEU A 158 2.77 -5.78 -13.85
N ILE A 159 3.16 -6.10 -12.62
CA ILE A 159 4.45 -6.74 -12.30
C ILE A 159 4.17 -7.97 -11.45
N GLY A 160 4.74 -9.11 -11.79
CA GLY A 160 4.64 -10.36 -11.05
C GLY A 160 6.01 -10.96 -10.76
N ILE A 161 6.06 -11.82 -9.76
CA ILE A 161 7.28 -12.52 -9.35
C ILE A 161 7.79 -13.55 -10.37
N ASP A 162 6.96 -13.91 -11.37
CA ASP A 162 7.32 -14.70 -12.54
C ASP A 162 6.29 -14.47 -13.67
N LEU A 163 6.53 -15.10 -14.83
CA LEU A 163 5.66 -15.01 -16.01
C LEU A 163 4.27 -15.61 -15.77
N ARG A 164 4.18 -16.75 -15.07
CA ARG A 164 2.94 -17.48 -14.82
C ARG A 164 1.97 -16.69 -13.94
N HIS A 165 2.49 -15.89 -13.02
CA HIS A 165 1.69 -14.98 -12.20
C HIS A 165 1.13 -13.82 -13.02
N VAL A 166 1.96 -13.23 -13.89
CA VAL A 166 1.53 -12.17 -14.80
C VAL A 166 0.45 -12.67 -15.75
N GLU A 167 0.64 -13.84 -16.37
CA GLU A 167 -0.33 -14.44 -17.28
C GLU A 167 -1.71 -14.63 -16.63
N ARG A 168 -1.77 -15.25 -15.45
CA ARG A 168 -3.04 -15.43 -14.71
C ARG A 168 -3.71 -14.11 -14.36
N ALA A 169 -2.95 -13.11 -13.95
CA ALA A 169 -3.50 -11.79 -13.66
C ALA A 169 -4.03 -11.11 -14.94
N LEU A 170 -3.35 -11.27 -16.08
CA LEU A 170 -3.86 -10.79 -17.37
C LEU A 170 -5.15 -11.51 -17.79
N GLU A 171 -5.29 -12.82 -17.56
CA GLU A 171 -6.54 -13.53 -17.82
C GLU A 171 -7.72 -12.90 -17.07
N VAL A 172 -7.53 -12.54 -15.80
CA VAL A 172 -8.55 -11.85 -14.99
C VAL A 172 -8.85 -10.46 -15.56
N LEU A 173 -7.81 -9.66 -15.84
CA LEU A 173 -7.96 -8.30 -16.38
C LEU A 173 -8.59 -8.28 -17.78
N ASP A 174 -8.44 -9.36 -18.55
CA ASP A 174 -9.07 -9.55 -19.87
C ASP A 174 -10.48 -10.14 -19.78
N GLY A 175 -11.00 -10.40 -18.57
CA GLY A 175 -12.32 -10.99 -18.34
C GLY A 175 -12.43 -12.47 -18.71
N LYS A 176 -11.30 -13.15 -18.91
CA LYS A 176 -11.22 -14.59 -19.20
C LYS A 176 -11.12 -15.43 -17.91
N GLY A 177 -10.50 -14.87 -16.88
CA GLY A 177 -10.36 -15.44 -15.55
C GLY A 177 -11.49 -15.00 -14.61
N GLN A 178 -11.71 -15.77 -13.53
CA GLN A 178 -12.64 -15.38 -12.47
C GLN A 178 -12.01 -14.27 -11.61
N ALA A 179 -12.71 -13.14 -11.50
CA ALA A 179 -12.33 -12.04 -10.64
C ALA A 179 -13.06 -12.08 -9.28
N MET A 180 -12.51 -11.40 -8.28
CA MET A 180 -13.22 -11.21 -7.02
C MET A 180 -14.42 -10.28 -7.17
N THR A 181 -15.44 -10.51 -6.34
CA THR A 181 -16.59 -9.61 -6.19
C THR A 181 -16.41 -8.72 -4.96
N ALA A 182 -17.18 -7.63 -4.90
CA ALA A 182 -17.15 -6.71 -3.76
C ALA A 182 -17.53 -7.37 -2.42
N ASP A 183 -18.32 -8.45 -2.47
CA ASP A 183 -18.76 -9.21 -1.29
C ASP A 183 -17.72 -10.23 -0.79
N ASN A 184 -16.56 -10.34 -1.47
CA ASN A 184 -15.51 -11.26 -1.04
C ASN A 184 -15.04 -10.90 0.39
N PRO A 185 -14.87 -11.89 1.30
CA PRO A 185 -14.43 -11.65 2.67
C PRO A 185 -13.13 -10.85 2.82
N LEU A 186 -12.25 -10.85 1.81
CA LEU A 186 -11.06 -9.99 1.80
C LEU A 186 -11.41 -8.49 1.84
N PHE A 187 -12.53 -8.09 1.27
CA PHE A 187 -12.99 -6.70 1.24
C PHE A 187 -13.89 -6.34 2.43
N LYS A 188 -14.08 -7.25 3.39
CA LYS A 188 -14.84 -6.94 4.61
C LYS A 188 -14.14 -5.83 5.39
N GLY A 189 -14.90 -4.79 5.71
CA GLY A 189 -14.42 -3.64 6.47
C GLY A 189 -13.73 -2.56 5.62
N LEU A 190 -13.89 -2.59 4.29
CA LEU A 190 -13.56 -1.42 3.49
C LEU A 190 -14.50 -0.25 3.82
N THR A 191 -13.95 0.96 3.90
CA THR A 191 -14.69 2.19 4.17
C THR A 191 -14.16 3.31 3.26
N PRO A 192 -14.92 4.37 3.03
CA PRO A 192 -14.39 5.56 2.35
C PRO A 192 -13.14 6.12 3.05
N GLY A 193 -12.26 6.75 2.26
CA GLY A 193 -11.05 7.41 2.77
C GLY A 193 -9.92 6.45 3.16
N ILE A 194 -9.91 5.23 2.64
CA ILE A 194 -8.75 4.32 2.80
C ILE A 194 -7.50 4.98 2.22
N LEU A 195 -6.42 4.92 2.99
CA LEU A 195 -5.07 5.25 2.57
C LEU A 195 -4.28 3.98 2.26
N PHE A 196 -4.49 2.96 3.09
CA PHE A 196 -3.88 1.65 2.98
C PHE A 196 -4.84 0.61 3.55
N VAL A 197 -4.92 -0.55 2.91
CA VAL A 197 -5.61 -1.71 3.45
C VAL A 197 -4.83 -2.97 3.09
N SER A 198 -4.80 -3.94 4.00
CA SER A 198 -4.28 -5.27 3.73
C SER A 198 -5.07 -6.29 4.53
N ARG A 199 -5.37 -7.42 3.89
CA ARG A 199 -6.05 -8.53 4.55
C ARG A 199 -5.46 -9.86 4.10
N ALA A 200 -5.33 -10.76 5.06
CA ALA A 200 -4.93 -12.15 4.89
C ALA A 200 -5.97 -13.04 5.60
N LEU A 201 -6.44 -14.08 4.93
CA LEU A 201 -7.42 -15.04 5.44
C LEU A 201 -6.86 -16.46 5.45
N ASP A 202 -7.27 -17.26 6.42
CA ASP A 202 -6.92 -18.68 6.51
C ASP A 202 -5.43 -18.98 6.33
N VAL A 203 -4.58 -18.19 7.00
CA VAL A 203 -3.13 -18.37 6.98
C VAL A 203 -2.78 -19.80 7.44
N PRO A 204 -2.17 -20.63 6.59
CA PRO A 204 -1.96 -22.05 6.89
C PRO A 204 -0.82 -22.24 7.88
N ALA A 205 -0.92 -23.24 8.76
CA ALA A 205 0.06 -23.51 9.81
C ALA A 205 1.49 -23.73 9.26
N SER A 206 1.62 -24.34 8.08
CA SER A 206 2.91 -24.53 7.39
C SER A 206 3.57 -23.20 7.00
N TYR A 207 2.77 -22.19 6.64
CA TYR A 207 3.27 -20.84 6.37
C TYR A 207 3.58 -20.08 7.65
N GLN A 208 2.81 -20.30 8.72
CA GLN A 208 3.01 -19.65 10.01
C GLN A 208 4.42 -19.89 10.58
N VAL A 209 5.02 -21.06 10.32
CA VAL A 209 6.39 -21.37 10.78
C VAL A 209 7.48 -20.78 9.88
N SER A 210 7.19 -20.56 8.59
CA SER A 210 8.17 -20.11 7.60
C SER A 210 8.14 -18.60 7.34
N THR A 211 7.03 -17.92 7.67
CA THR A 211 6.87 -16.49 7.42
C THR A 211 7.81 -15.63 8.28
N TYR A 212 8.33 -14.56 7.66
CA TYR A 212 9.07 -13.51 8.36
C TYR A 212 8.16 -12.50 9.05
N CYS A 213 6.85 -12.48 8.74
CA CYS A 213 5.91 -11.55 9.36
C CYS A 213 5.52 -12.07 10.77
N PRO A 214 5.92 -11.41 11.87
CA PRO A 214 5.67 -11.93 13.22
C PRO A 214 4.17 -12.04 13.56
N VAL A 215 3.33 -11.20 12.94
CA VAL A 215 1.87 -11.25 13.11
C VAL A 215 1.32 -12.54 12.49
N LEU A 216 1.76 -12.89 11.28
CA LEU A 216 1.21 -14.07 10.59
C LEU A 216 1.67 -15.39 11.21
N ARG A 217 2.69 -15.40 12.09
CA ARG A 217 3.15 -16.63 12.75
C ARG A 217 2.16 -17.25 13.74
N HIS A 218 1.26 -16.44 14.29
CA HIS A 218 0.31 -16.91 15.30
C HIS A 218 -1.12 -16.45 15.01
N CYS A 219 -1.41 -16.07 13.77
CA CYS A 219 -2.72 -15.62 13.35
C CYS A 219 -3.23 -16.43 12.15
N ARG A 220 -4.52 -16.76 12.17
CA ARG A 220 -5.24 -17.32 11.02
C ARG A 220 -5.77 -16.24 10.09
N GLU A 221 -6.07 -15.07 10.64
CA GLU A 221 -6.45 -13.89 9.85
C GLU A 221 -5.70 -12.67 10.35
N ALA A 222 -5.36 -11.77 9.44
CA ALA A 222 -4.83 -10.47 9.77
C ALA A 222 -5.43 -9.41 8.85
N PHE A 223 -5.85 -8.30 9.43
CA PHE A 223 -6.39 -7.16 8.75
C PHE A 223 -5.71 -5.90 9.25
N ALA A 224 -5.29 -5.03 8.34
CA ALA A 224 -4.73 -3.73 8.65
C ALA A 224 -5.34 -2.70 7.72
N ARG A 225 -5.85 -1.60 8.26
CA ARG A 225 -6.32 -0.47 7.46
C ARG A 225 -5.87 0.85 8.07
N TRP A 226 -5.59 1.80 7.20
CA TRP A 226 -5.40 3.20 7.53
C TRP A 226 -6.40 4.00 6.74
N THR A 227 -7.11 4.89 7.42
CA THR A 227 -8.17 5.72 6.85
C THR A 227 -7.96 7.17 7.23
N SER A 228 -8.35 8.08 6.35
CA SER A 228 -8.40 9.52 6.62
C SER A 228 -9.85 9.99 6.49
N LEU A 229 -10.39 10.55 7.57
CA LEU A 229 -11.73 11.14 7.59
C LEU A 229 -11.63 12.56 8.16
N GLY A 230 -11.75 13.55 7.29
CA GLY A 230 -11.50 14.95 7.64
C GLY A 230 -10.07 15.16 8.14
N GLU A 231 -9.92 15.70 9.35
CA GLU A 231 -8.62 15.96 9.98
C GLU A 231 -8.04 14.78 10.75
N THR A 232 -8.81 13.69 10.88
CA THR A 232 -8.43 12.52 11.66
C THR A 232 -7.95 11.39 10.76
N ILE A 233 -6.82 10.79 11.16
CA ILE A 233 -6.30 9.57 10.57
C ILE A 233 -6.48 8.46 11.60
N ARG A 234 -7.05 7.35 11.14
CA ARG A 234 -7.31 6.18 11.98
C ARG A 234 -6.63 4.95 11.39
N GLY A 235 -5.76 4.35 12.18
CA GLY A 235 -5.23 3.01 11.96
C GLY A 235 -6.11 1.99 12.69
N ARG A 236 -6.44 0.88 12.05
CA ARG A 236 -7.10 -0.25 12.69
C ARG A 236 -6.47 -1.54 12.22
N TYR A 237 -6.13 -2.38 13.17
CA TYR A 237 -5.54 -3.68 12.97
C TYR A 237 -6.39 -4.70 13.70
N GLU A 238 -6.74 -5.78 13.02
CA GLU A 238 -7.50 -6.88 13.59
C GLU A 238 -6.74 -8.16 13.31
N PHE A 239 -6.55 -8.97 14.35
CA PHE A 239 -5.85 -10.23 14.26
C PHE A 239 -6.71 -11.32 14.86
N GLN A 240 -6.83 -12.44 14.15
CA GLN A 240 -7.45 -13.64 14.68
C GLN A 240 -6.35 -14.62 15.06
N ALA A 241 -5.98 -14.66 16.34
CA ALA A 241 -4.94 -15.56 16.82
C ALA A 241 -5.36 -17.03 16.70
N THR A 242 -4.39 -17.95 16.69
CA THR A 242 -4.64 -19.40 16.68
C THR A 242 -5.43 -19.86 17.91
N ASP A 243 -5.15 -19.23 19.05
CA ASP A 243 -5.74 -19.51 20.36
C ASP A 243 -5.71 -18.25 21.25
N SER A 244 -6.40 -18.33 22.38
CA SER A 244 -6.57 -17.20 23.31
C SER A 244 -5.29 -16.84 24.06
N GLU A 245 -4.37 -17.80 24.24
CA GLU A 245 -3.07 -17.55 24.86
C GLU A 245 -2.20 -16.70 23.94
N LYS A 246 -2.14 -17.02 22.65
CA LYS A 246 -1.46 -16.19 21.65
C LYS A 246 -2.08 -14.81 21.51
N ALA A 247 -3.41 -14.69 21.58
CA ALA A 247 -4.09 -13.40 21.61
C ALA A 247 -3.64 -12.55 22.82
N ALA A 248 -3.55 -13.16 24.02
CA ALA A 248 -3.07 -12.49 25.23
C ALA A 248 -1.60 -12.06 25.10
N LEU A 249 -0.74 -12.88 24.50
CA LEU A 249 0.66 -12.52 24.24
C LEU A 249 0.77 -11.32 23.29
N TYR A 250 -0.06 -11.26 22.24
CA TYR A 250 -0.09 -10.08 21.37
C TYR A 250 -0.55 -8.83 22.11
N GLN A 251 -1.58 -8.94 22.95
CA GLN A 251 -2.05 -7.83 23.76
C GLN A 251 -0.93 -7.31 24.68
N GLN A 252 -0.25 -8.20 25.39
CA GLN A 252 0.88 -7.85 26.25
C GLN A 252 2.03 -7.21 25.47
N ALA A 253 2.35 -7.74 24.28
CA ALA A 253 3.39 -7.17 23.41
C ALA A 253 3.04 -5.75 22.94
N ILE A 254 1.77 -5.48 22.63
CA ILE A 254 1.28 -4.14 22.25
C ILE A 254 1.40 -3.18 23.43
N GLU A 255 0.99 -3.58 24.63
CA GLU A 255 1.12 -2.76 25.84
C GLU A 255 2.59 -2.50 26.20
N GLY A 256 3.44 -3.52 26.11
CA GLY A 256 4.88 -3.36 26.27
C GLY A 256 5.48 -2.38 25.27
N MET A 257 5.07 -2.46 23.99
CA MET A 257 5.49 -1.50 22.96
C MET A 257 5.01 -0.07 23.29
N LYS A 258 3.77 0.10 23.75
CA LYS A 258 3.22 1.40 24.16
C LYS A 258 3.98 1.98 25.36
N ALA A 259 4.31 1.17 26.36
CA ALA A 259 5.13 1.57 27.50
C ALA A 259 6.54 1.97 27.07
N MET A 260 7.19 1.18 26.21
CA MET A 260 8.51 1.48 25.67
C MET A 260 8.54 2.78 24.86
N PHE A 261 7.52 3.05 24.05
CA PHE A 261 7.41 4.33 23.36
C PHE A 261 7.15 5.49 24.31
N THR A 262 6.35 5.29 25.34
CA THR A 262 6.11 6.29 26.39
C THR A 262 7.42 6.68 27.08
N LEU A 263 8.24 5.70 27.46
CA LEU A 263 9.56 5.96 28.05
C LEU A 263 10.52 6.63 27.05
N ARG A 264 10.57 6.15 25.81
CA ARG A 264 11.46 6.69 24.77
C ARG A 264 11.14 8.14 24.41
N PHE A 265 9.87 8.51 24.47
CA PHE A 265 9.35 9.80 24.04
C PHE A 265 8.81 10.64 25.20
N SER A 266 9.18 10.34 26.45
CA SER A 266 8.73 11.07 27.65
C SER A 266 8.99 12.59 27.55
N ASP A 267 10.13 12.97 26.97
CA ASP A 267 10.50 14.39 26.78
C ASP A 267 9.90 15.02 25.51
N TYR A 268 9.08 14.27 24.77
CA TYR A 268 8.49 14.70 23.49
C TYR A 268 7.01 15.00 23.69
N ASN A 269 6.71 16.14 24.34
CA ASN A 269 5.34 16.54 24.66
C ASN A 269 4.38 16.58 23.46
N GLN A 270 4.85 16.76 22.22
CA GLN A 270 4.01 16.73 21.02
C GLN A 270 3.79 15.31 20.47
N VAL A 271 4.60 14.34 20.89
CA VAL A 271 4.47 12.92 20.52
C VAL A 271 3.53 12.19 21.46
N MET A 272 3.52 12.55 22.75
CA MET A 272 2.69 11.90 23.76
C MET A 272 1.19 11.82 23.41
N PRO A 273 0.54 12.87 22.85
CA PRO A 273 -0.85 12.77 22.41
C PRO A 273 -1.09 11.70 21.33
N LEU A 274 -0.11 11.46 20.45
CA LEU A 274 -0.22 10.40 19.43
C LEU A 274 -0.11 9.00 20.06
N LEU A 275 0.63 8.86 21.16
CA LEU A 275 0.72 7.61 21.92
C LEU A 275 -0.56 7.33 22.71
N ALA A 276 -1.21 8.39 23.21
CA ALA A 276 -2.51 8.27 23.86
C ALA A 276 -3.61 7.79 22.91
N GLY A 277 -3.47 8.05 21.61
CA GLY A 277 -4.39 7.58 20.57
C GLY A 277 -4.38 6.07 20.32
N PHE A 278 -3.47 5.30 20.95
CA PHE A 278 -3.48 3.84 20.87
C PHE A 278 -4.42 3.21 21.91
N SER A 279 -5.32 2.36 21.44
CA SER A 279 -6.12 1.46 22.27
C SER A 279 -6.11 0.06 21.67
N ASN A 280 -6.21 -0.96 22.53
CA ASN A 280 -6.36 -2.33 22.09
C ASN A 280 -7.43 -3.03 22.93
N ILE A 281 -8.06 -4.03 22.34
CA ILE A 281 -9.07 -4.88 22.97
C ILE A 281 -8.78 -6.32 22.54
N GLN A 282 -8.88 -7.25 23.48
CA GLN A 282 -8.88 -8.68 23.21
C GLN A 282 -10.27 -9.25 23.48
N GLU A 283 -10.82 -9.97 22.50
CA GLU A 283 -12.10 -10.69 22.62
C GLU A 283 -11.88 -12.16 22.23
N GLY A 284 -11.67 -13.01 23.23
CA GLY A 284 -11.31 -14.41 23.01
C GLY A 284 -9.99 -14.54 22.25
N LYS A 285 -10.08 -14.96 20.98
CA LYS A 285 -8.95 -15.10 20.05
C LYS A 285 -8.70 -13.88 19.17
N ALA A 286 -9.63 -12.92 19.16
CA ALA A 286 -9.51 -11.71 18.38
C ALA A 286 -8.71 -10.65 19.16
N VAL A 287 -7.78 -9.98 18.50
CA VAL A 287 -7.07 -8.80 19.03
C VAL A 287 -7.31 -7.64 18.07
N ILE A 288 -7.88 -6.56 18.59
CA ILE A 288 -8.17 -5.35 17.82
C ILE A 288 -7.30 -4.23 18.38
N LEU A 289 -6.43 -3.69 17.54
CA LEU A 289 -5.62 -2.50 17.83
C LEU A 289 -6.15 -1.35 17.01
N THR A 290 -6.47 -0.25 17.66
CA THR A 290 -6.81 1.01 17.00
C THR A 290 -5.82 2.09 17.38
N TRP A 291 -5.55 2.94 16.40
CA TRP A 291 -4.79 4.15 16.58
C TRP A 291 -5.56 5.30 15.96
N GLU A 292 -5.60 6.43 16.65
CA GLU A 292 -6.19 7.67 16.14
C GLU A 292 -5.28 8.86 16.39
N GLY A 293 -5.17 9.74 15.41
CA GLY A 293 -4.48 11.02 15.56
C GLY A 293 -4.91 12.01 14.49
N THR A 294 -4.72 13.29 14.76
CA THR A 294 -5.05 14.35 13.78
C THR A 294 -3.85 14.75 12.93
N ASN A 295 -4.11 15.33 11.76
CA ASN A 295 -3.07 15.92 10.91
C ASN A 295 -2.20 16.92 11.67
N ASP A 296 -2.81 17.72 12.56
CA ASP A 296 -2.08 18.71 13.36
C ASP A 296 -1.17 18.07 14.42
N GLN A 297 -1.66 17.06 15.14
CA GLN A 297 -0.84 16.31 16.09
C GLN A 297 0.36 15.67 15.39
N LEU A 298 0.14 15.03 14.23
CA LEU A 298 1.22 14.45 13.42
C LEU A 298 2.23 15.51 12.96
N ARG A 299 1.74 16.68 12.51
CA ARG A 299 2.58 17.81 12.08
C ARG A 299 3.47 18.29 13.24
N LYS A 300 2.89 18.49 14.43
CA LYS A 300 3.60 18.96 15.64
C LYS A 300 4.64 17.94 16.09
N ALA A 301 4.27 16.67 16.21
CA ALA A 301 5.16 15.58 16.56
C ALA A 301 6.35 15.47 15.59
N TYR A 302 6.08 15.51 14.27
CA TYR A 302 7.13 15.48 13.25
C TYR A 302 8.11 16.66 13.38
N LYS A 303 7.61 17.88 13.61
CA LYS A 303 8.44 19.08 13.80
C LYS A 303 9.35 18.92 15.03
N GLN A 304 8.81 18.49 16.17
CA GLN A 304 9.58 18.27 17.40
C GLN A 304 10.67 17.20 17.21
N ILE A 305 10.33 16.04 16.65
CA ILE A 305 11.29 14.95 16.38
C ILE A 305 12.43 15.45 15.49
N ARG A 306 12.11 16.22 14.45
CA ARG A 306 13.11 16.78 13.54
C ARG A 306 14.05 17.77 14.24
N GLN A 307 13.51 18.65 15.08
CA GLN A 307 14.31 19.61 15.86
C GLN A 307 15.27 18.89 16.81
N LEU A 308 14.78 17.94 17.60
CA LEU A 308 15.60 17.18 18.55
C LEU A 308 16.69 16.36 17.86
N ARG A 309 16.39 15.74 16.70
CA ARG A 309 17.41 15.06 15.88
C ARG A 309 18.50 16.01 15.41
N LYS A 310 18.16 17.24 15.01
CA LYS A 310 19.15 18.25 14.60
C LYS A 310 20.06 18.64 15.77
N ILE A 311 19.49 18.88 16.95
CA ILE A 311 20.24 19.20 18.18
C ILE A 311 21.20 18.07 18.53
N ARG A 312 20.71 16.82 18.62
CA ARG A 312 21.54 15.64 18.93
C ARG A 312 22.67 15.43 17.91
N LYS A 313 22.39 15.64 16.62
CA LYS A 313 23.41 15.54 15.56
C LYS A 313 24.50 16.62 15.73
N ASN A 314 24.10 17.85 16.04
CA ASN A 314 25.05 18.94 16.25
C ASN A 314 25.91 18.71 17.50
N LYS A 315 25.31 18.24 18.60
CA LYS A 315 26.04 17.88 19.82
C LYS A 315 27.10 16.80 19.56
N ARG A 316 26.72 15.68 18.92
CA ARG A 316 27.67 14.62 18.53
C ARG A 316 28.83 15.12 17.66
N LYS A 317 28.57 16.09 16.78
CA LYS A 317 29.63 16.71 15.96
C LYS A 317 30.56 17.60 16.77
N GLN A 318 30.09 18.21 17.85
CA GLN A 318 30.93 19.00 18.75
C GLN A 318 31.77 18.08 19.65
N ASP A 319 31.15 17.02 20.18
CA ASP A 319 31.82 16.04 21.04
C ASP A 319 32.95 15.31 20.28
N ASN A 320 32.73 14.93 19.02
CA ASN A 320 33.75 14.25 18.20
C ASN A 320 34.87 15.16 17.66
N LYS A 321 34.83 16.46 17.94
CA LYS A 321 35.88 17.43 17.55
C LYS A 321 36.86 17.73 18.69
N LYS A 322 36.57 17.26 19.90
CA LYS A 322 37.46 17.33 21.06
C LYS A 322 38.19 16.01 21.20
#